data_AF-A0AAD8GF19-F1
#
_entry.id   AF-A0AAD8GF19-F1
#
_cell.length_a   1.000
_cell.length_b   1.000
_cell.length_c   1.000
_cell.angle_alpha   90.00
_cell.angle_beta   90.00
_cell.angle_gamma   90.00
#
_symmetry.space_group_name_H-M   'P 1'
#
loop_
_entity.id
_entity.type
_entity.pdbx_description
1 polymer ?
#
loop_
_entity_poly.entity_id
_entity_poly.type
_entity_poly.pdbx_seq_one_letter_code
_entity_poly.pdbx_strand_id
1 'polypeptide(L)'
;MAGKDGSGKMLDFTDSRQVSLPISRVKLIMKSSPDVSNINQDALFLTAKATELFVQYLATYSYKKGTGRETKCLTYGDLARSPEECDTFQFLADILPKKILARDYLKLLEEEEKGDEGDGEESDDSD
;
A
#
# COMPACT_ATOMS: atom_id res chain seq x y z
N MET A 1 -21.39 -0.93 -40.81
CA MET A 1 -20.57 -0.06 -39.94
C MET A 1 -21.35 0.16 -38.64
N ALA A 2 -20.66 0.07 -37.50
CA ALA A 2 -21.15 0.32 -36.13
C ALA A 2 -22.19 -0.69 -35.58
N GLY A 3 -22.08 -1.25 -34.39
CA GLY A 3 -21.08 -1.21 -33.32
C GLY A 3 -21.57 -2.26 -32.31
N LYS A 4 -20.73 -3.24 -31.96
CA LYS A 4 -21.06 -4.24 -30.95
C LYS A 4 -20.57 -3.70 -29.61
N ASP A 5 -21.50 -3.19 -28.83
CA ASP A 5 -21.24 -2.67 -27.50
C ASP A 5 -20.70 -3.77 -26.61
N GLY A 6 -19.58 -3.42 -25.96
CA GLY A 6 -18.77 -4.33 -25.16
C GLY A 6 -19.57 -4.88 -23.99
N SER A 7 -19.80 -6.18 -24.05
CA SER A 7 -20.08 -7.00 -22.88
C SER A 7 -18.88 -6.92 -21.94
N GLY A 8 -18.92 -5.96 -21.01
CA GLY A 8 -18.09 -5.99 -19.82
C GLY A 8 -18.32 -7.33 -19.15
N LYS A 9 -17.30 -8.20 -19.18
CA LYS A 9 -17.35 -9.47 -18.46
C LYS A 9 -17.57 -9.14 -16.99
N MET A 10 -18.77 -9.46 -16.51
CA MET A 10 -19.07 -9.58 -15.09
C MET A 10 -18.00 -10.52 -14.51
N LEU A 11 -17.23 -10.04 -13.55
CA LEU A 11 -16.26 -10.87 -12.83
C LEU A 11 -17.04 -12.06 -12.29
N ASP A 12 -16.68 -13.24 -12.78
CA ASP A 12 -17.36 -14.47 -12.44
C ASP A 12 -17.04 -14.81 -10.97
N PHE A 13 -17.97 -14.51 -10.08
CA PHE A 13 -17.90 -14.83 -8.65
C PHE A 13 -18.23 -16.30 -8.35
N THR A 14 -18.41 -17.15 -9.36
CA THR A 14 -18.94 -18.51 -9.17
C THR A 14 -17.96 -19.55 -8.65
N ASP A 15 -16.71 -19.19 -8.37
CA ASP A 15 -15.78 -20.06 -7.61
C ASP A 15 -15.64 -19.62 -6.14
N SER A 16 -16.78 -19.34 -5.50
CA SER A 16 -16.84 -18.91 -4.09
C SER A 16 -16.42 -19.99 -3.08
N ARG A 17 -16.16 -21.23 -3.56
CA ARG A 17 -15.76 -22.38 -2.73
C ARG A 17 -14.28 -22.74 -2.81
N GLN A 18 -13.50 -22.15 -3.71
CA GLN A 18 -12.07 -22.43 -3.82
C GLN A 18 -11.25 -21.16 -3.63
N VAL A 19 -10.19 -21.25 -2.84
CA VAL A 19 -9.16 -20.20 -2.77
C VAL A 19 -8.16 -20.41 -3.91
N SER A 20 -7.72 -19.32 -4.54
CA SER A 20 -6.64 -19.30 -5.52
C SER A 20 -5.26 -19.31 -4.85
N LEU A 21 -5.15 -18.77 -3.63
CA LEU A 21 -3.89 -18.79 -2.88
C LEU A 21 -3.58 -20.19 -2.32
N PRO A 22 -2.31 -20.64 -2.35
CA PRO A 22 -1.93 -21.92 -1.77
C PRO A 22 -2.17 -21.93 -0.24
N ILE A 23 -3.13 -22.73 0.22
CA ILE A 23 -3.51 -22.84 1.63
C ILE A 23 -2.30 -23.12 2.55
N SER A 24 -1.36 -23.94 2.11
CA SER A 24 -0.15 -24.26 2.88
C SER A 24 0.73 -23.04 3.14
N ARG A 25 0.82 -22.11 2.18
CA ARG A 25 1.59 -20.86 2.32
C ARG A 25 0.87 -19.87 3.22
N VAL A 26 -0.44 -19.72 3.08
CA VAL A 26 -1.25 -18.89 3.98
C VAL A 26 -1.08 -19.38 5.42
N LYS A 27 -1.21 -20.69 5.65
CA LYS A 27 -1.03 -21.29 6.99
C LYS A 27 0.38 -21.07 7.55
N LEU A 28 1.41 -21.19 6.72
CA LEU A 28 2.80 -20.95 7.12
C LEU A 28 3.01 -19.51 7.60
N ILE A 29 2.48 -18.53 6.84
CA ILE A 29 2.56 -17.11 7.19
C ILE A 29 1.78 -16.82 8.48
N MET A 30 0.56 -17.35 8.61
CA MET A 30 -0.20 -17.17 9.86
C MET A 30 0.57 -17.71 11.09
N LYS A 31 1.27 -18.84 10.94
CA LYS A 31 2.10 -19.44 11.99
C LYS A 31 3.46 -18.77 12.22
N SER A 32 3.87 -17.80 11.41
CA SER A 32 5.10 -17.05 11.66
C SER A 32 4.94 -16.07 12.83
N SER A 33 3.70 -15.80 13.25
CA SER A 33 3.42 -15.01 14.44
C SER A 33 3.66 -15.86 15.70
N PRO A 34 4.43 -15.38 16.69
CA PRO A 34 4.83 -16.17 17.86
C PRO A 34 3.65 -16.68 18.69
N ASP A 35 2.52 -15.96 18.67
CA ASP A 35 1.32 -16.28 19.46
C ASP A 35 0.33 -17.23 18.74
N VAL A 36 0.64 -17.69 17.52
CA VAL A 36 -0.26 -18.52 16.71
C VAL A 36 0.19 -19.97 16.71
N SER A 37 -0.42 -20.79 17.57
CA SER A 37 -0.13 -22.23 17.68
C SER A 37 -1.00 -23.08 16.74
N ASN A 38 -2.31 -23.02 16.92
CA ASN A 38 -3.32 -23.78 16.20
C ASN A 38 -4.22 -22.84 15.39
N ILE A 39 -4.52 -23.24 14.15
CA ILE A 39 -5.39 -22.50 13.23
C ILE A 39 -6.47 -23.46 12.77
N ASN A 40 -7.74 -23.11 13.00
CA ASN A 40 -8.87 -23.88 12.50
C ASN A 40 -9.04 -23.68 10.98
N GLN A 41 -9.75 -24.60 10.31
CA GLN A 41 -9.87 -24.58 8.85
C GLN A 41 -10.67 -23.37 8.31
N ASP A 42 -11.71 -22.94 9.03
CA ASP A 42 -12.57 -21.84 8.59
C ASP A 42 -11.82 -20.50 8.63
N ALA A 43 -11.03 -20.24 9.67
CA ALA A 43 -10.17 -19.06 9.79
C ALA A 43 -9.09 -19.07 8.71
N LEU A 44 -8.51 -20.24 8.40
CA LEU A 44 -7.53 -20.38 7.34
C LEU A 44 -8.13 -20.07 5.96
N PHE A 45 -9.33 -20.60 5.68
CA PHE A 45 -10.06 -20.31 4.45
C PHE A 45 -10.43 -18.82 4.34
N LEU A 46 -10.98 -18.25 5.42
CA LEU A 46 -11.37 -16.84 5.45
C LEU A 46 -10.17 -15.91 5.25
N THR A 47 -9.04 -16.22 5.90
CA THR A 47 -7.81 -15.44 5.73
C THR A 47 -7.30 -15.50 4.29
N ALA A 48 -7.32 -16.67 3.67
CA ALA A 48 -6.94 -16.82 2.26
C ALA A 48 -7.86 -15.98 1.34
N LYS A 49 -9.18 -16.04 1.54
CA LYS A 49 -10.14 -15.23 0.78
C LYS A 49 -9.99 -13.73 1.02
N ALA A 50 -9.82 -13.32 2.27
CA ALA A 50 -9.57 -11.93 2.61
C ALA A 50 -8.28 -11.41 1.95
N THR A 51 -7.22 -12.24 1.89
CA THR A 51 -5.96 -11.87 1.25
C THR A 51 -6.12 -11.69 -0.26
N GLU A 52 -6.88 -12.55 -0.94
CA GLU A 52 -7.20 -12.39 -2.38
C GLU A 52 -7.92 -11.06 -2.64
N LEU A 53 -8.97 -10.79 -1.86
CA LEU A 53 -9.74 -9.56 -1.97
C LEU A 53 -8.89 -8.33 -1.63
N PHE A 54 -8.02 -8.44 -0.63
CA PHE A 54 -7.11 -7.37 -0.24
C PHE A 54 -6.14 -7.00 -1.37
N VAL A 55 -5.51 -7.99 -2.02
CA VAL A 55 -4.59 -7.75 -3.15
C VAL A 55 -5.33 -7.06 -4.30
N GLN A 56 -6.53 -7.55 -4.65
CA GLN A 56 -7.36 -6.93 -5.68
C GLN A 56 -7.75 -5.49 -5.31
N TYR A 57 -8.12 -5.26 -4.05
CA TYR A 57 -8.54 -3.96 -3.55
C TYR A 57 -7.38 -2.97 -3.57
N LEU A 58 -6.22 -3.32 -3.02
CA LEU A 58 -5.01 -2.49 -3.03
C LEU A 58 -4.61 -2.11 -4.45
N ALA A 59 -4.54 -3.08 -5.36
CA ALA A 59 -4.17 -2.82 -6.76
C ALA A 59 -5.17 -1.89 -7.46
N THR A 60 -6.48 -2.13 -7.26
CA THR A 60 -7.53 -1.31 -7.87
C THR A 60 -7.58 0.10 -7.30
N TYR A 61 -7.42 0.25 -5.98
CA TYR A 61 -7.38 1.53 -5.30
C TYR A 61 -6.19 2.36 -5.79
N SER A 62 -4.99 1.79 -5.71
CA SER A 62 -3.73 2.42 -6.12
C SER A 62 -3.78 2.85 -7.59
N TYR A 63 -4.30 1.98 -8.48
CA TYR A 63 -4.44 2.30 -9.91
C TYR A 63 -5.40 3.46 -10.18
N LYS A 64 -6.51 3.54 -9.42
CA LYS A 64 -7.55 4.57 -9.61
C LYS A 64 -7.18 5.91 -8.99
N LYS A 65 -6.48 5.90 -7.85
CA LYS A 65 -6.09 7.11 -7.09
C LYS A 65 -4.74 7.67 -7.53
N GLY A 66 -3.84 6.79 -7.97
CA GLY A 66 -2.59 7.18 -8.59
C GLY A 66 -2.73 7.59 -10.06
N THR A 67 -1.61 7.52 -10.78
CA THR A 67 -1.52 7.90 -12.20
C THR A 67 -2.02 6.81 -13.15
N GLY A 68 -2.39 5.65 -12.62
CA GLY A 68 -2.66 4.44 -13.41
C GLY A 68 -3.76 4.60 -14.45
N ARG A 69 -4.77 5.43 -14.21
CA ARG A 69 -5.81 5.72 -15.21
C ARG A 69 -5.28 6.41 -16.47
N GLU A 70 -4.31 7.30 -16.31
CA GLU A 70 -3.73 8.09 -17.38
C GLU A 70 -2.65 7.28 -18.12
N THR A 71 -1.79 6.62 -17.35
CA THR A 71 -0.65 5.85 -17.87
C THR A 71 -1.04 4.44 -18.31
N LYS A 72 -2.26 3.99 -17.97
CA LYS A 72 -2.76 2.61 -18.14
C LYS A 72 -1.84 1.55 -17.51
N CYS A 73 -1.07 1.94 -16.50
CA CYS A 73 -0.08 1.09 -15.84
C CYS A 73 -0.10 1.35 -14.33
N LEU A 74 -0.11 0.30 -13.51
CA LEU A 74 0.07 0.44 -12.06
C LEU A 74 1.57 0.51 -11.75
N THR A 75 2.02 1.61 -11.17
CA THR A 75 3.43 1.79 -10.78
C THR A 75 3.63 1.58 -9.29
N TYR A 76 4.89 1.35 -8.88
CA TYR A 76 5.25 1.32 -7.46
C TYR A 76 4.90 2.63 -6.74
N GLY A 77 5.07 3.77 -7.41
CA GLY A 77 4.75 5.08 -6.83
C GLY A 77 3.26 5.27 -6.54
N ASP A 78 2.38 4.56 -7.24
CA ASP A 78 0.94 4.55 -6.94
C ASP A 78 0.63 3.70 -5.70
N LEU A 79 1.33 2.57 -5.54
CA LEU A 79 1.21 1.71 -4.36
C LEU A 79 1.76 2.39 -3.10
N ALA A 80 2.96 2.99 -3.19
CA ALA A 80 3.64 3.62 -2.05
C ALA A 80 2.94 4.88 -1.53
N ARG A 81 2.04 5.49 -2.30
CA ARG A 81 1.20 6.62 -1.85
C ARG A 81 -0.06 6.17 -1.12
N SER A 82 -0.53 4.96 -1.36
CA SER A 82 -1.81 4.47 -0.82
C SER A 82 -1.90 4.51 0.72
N PRO A 83 -0.84 4.21 1.50
CA PRO A 83 -0.88 4.30 2.97
C PRO A 83 -1.16 5.70 3.52
N GLU A 84 -0.73 6.75 2.83
CA GLU A 84 -0.97 8.14 3.26
C GLU A 84 -2.35 8.65 2.84
N GLU A 85 -2.89 8.11 1.74
CA GLU A 85 -4.17 8.54 1.18
C GLU A 85 -5.37 7.79 1.79
N CYS A 86 -5.14 6.69 2.51
CA CYS A 86 -6.20 5.90 3.14
C CYS A 86 -5.70 5.14 4.37
N ASP A 87 -6.30 5.43 5.52
CA ASP A 87 -6.00 4.81 6.82
C ASP A 87 -6.07 3.27 6.80
N THR A 88 -6.92 2.69 5.93
CA THR A 88 -7.04 1.23 5.78
C THR A 88 -5.72 0.59 5.32
N PHE A 89 -4.84 1.35 4.68
CA PHE A 89 -3.53 0.89 4.20
C PHE A 89 -2.37 1.36 5.09
N GLN A 90 -2.62 2.04 6.21
CA GLN A 90 -1.55 2.61 7.05
C GLN A 90 -0.59 1.53 7.58
N PHE A 91 -1.07 0.30 7.79
CA PHE A 91 -0.22 -0.84 8.19
C PHE A 91 0.85 -1.23 7.15
N LEU A 92 0.77 -0.71 5.93
CA LEU A 92 1.74 -0.93 4.86
C LEU A 92 2.83 0.14 4.78
N ALA A 93 2.80 1.20 5.59
CA ALA A 93 3.73 2.33 5.49
C ALA A 93 5.20 1.88 5.53
N ASP A 94 5.54 0.96 6.43
CA ASP A 94 6.90 0.43 6.58
C ASP A 94 7.27 -0.61 5.49
N ILE A 95 6.28 -1.16 4.80
CA ILE A 95 6.45 -2.20 3.77
C ILE A 95 6.52 -1.58 2.37
N LEU A 96 5.82 -0.46 2.15
CA LEU A 96 5.74 0.27 0.89
C LEU A 96 6.28 1.70 1.05
N PRO A 97 7.57 1.86 1.41
CA PRO A 97 8.13 3.19 1.62
C PRO A 97 8.19 3.99 0.32
N LYS A 98 7.94 5.30 0.43
CA LYS A 98 8.23 6.23 -0.68
C LYS A 98 9.72 6.28 -0.94
N LYS A 99 10.08 6.24 -2.22
CA LYS A 99 11.48 6.37 -2.63
C LYS A 99 11.87 7.84 -2.62
N ILE A 100 12.97 8.14 -1.94
CA ILE A 100 13.68 9.41 -2.04
C ILE A 100 15.05 9.17 -2.66
N LEU A 101 15.53 10.08 -3.49
CA LEU A 101 16.89 9.99 -4.01
C LEU A 101 17.87 10.45 -2.93
N ALA A 102 19.02 9.79 -2.82
CA ALA A 102 20.03 10.14 -1.82
C ALA A 102 20.42 11.62 -1.86
N ARG A 103 20.55 12.19 -3.07
CA ARG A 103 20.82 13.63 -3.24
C ARG A 103 19.74 14.55 -2.68
N ASP A 104 18.48 14.12 -2.70
CA ASP A 104 17.34 14.92 -2.24
C ASP A 104 17.21 14.75 -0.72
N TYR A 105 17.51 13.55 -0.20
CA TYR A 105 17.61 13.28 1.23
C TYR A 105 18.74 14.06 1.91
N LEU A 106 19.93 14.10 1.30
CA LEU A 106 21.06 14.89 1.82
C LEU A 106 20.73 16.38 1.90
N LYS A 107 20.04 16.92 0.89
CA LYS A 107 19.57 18.31 0.92
C LYS A 107 18.57 18.57 2.03
N LEU A 108 17.62 17.66 2.26
CA LEU A 108 16.66 17.78 3.37
C LEU A 108 17.37 17.84 4.73
N LEU A 109 18.40 17.01 4.94
CA LEU A 109 19.20 17.05 6.17
C LEU A 109 19.96 18.37 6.33
N GLU A 110 20.58 18.88 5.26
CA GLU A 110 21.26 20.18 5.27
C GLU A 110 20.30 21.37 5.53
N GLU A 111 19.05 21.26 5.07
CA GLU A 111 18.00 22.27 5.30
C GLU A 111 17.46 22.20 6.73
N GLU A 112 17.33 21.01 7.32
CA GLU A 112 16.97 20.82 8.74
C GLU A 112 18.06 21.37 9.68
N GLU A 113 19.34 21.11 9.40
CA GLU A 113 20.46 21.65 10.19
C GLU A 113 20.53 23.19 10.15
N LYS A 114 20.32 23.80 8.97
CA LYS A 114 20.30 25.27 8.83
C LYS A 114 19.07 25.93 9.45
N GLY A 115 17.96 25.21 9.58
CA GLY A 115 16.75 25.70 10.23
C GLY A 115 16.89 25.83 11.75
N ASP A 116 17.75 25.02 12.37
CA ASP A 116 17.99 25.01 13.82
C ASP A 116 19.07 26.02 14.26
N GLU A 117 19.96 26.44 13.36
CA GLU A 117 20.98 27.47 13.62
C GLU A 117 20.44 28.92 13.52
N GLY A 118 19.17 29.12 13.15
CA GLY A 118 18.58 30.44 12.86
C GLY A 118 17.83 31.14 14.00
N ASP A 119 17.70 30.52 15.18
CA ASP A 119 16.87 31.04 16.29
C ASP A 119 17.70 31.61 17.47
N GLY A 120 18.99 31.84 17.27
CA GLY A 120 19.88 32.49 18.24
C GLY A 120 20.39 33.84 17.75
N GLU A 121 20.04 34.90 18.48
CA GLU A 121 20.49 36.32 18.34
C GLU A 121 19.68 37.11 17.28
N GLU A 122 18.79 38.05 17.64
CA GLU A 122 19.11 39.36 18.22
C GLU A 122 18.05 39.81 19.25
N SER A 123 18.43 39.87 20.53
CA SER A 123 17.92 40.90 21.45
C SER A 123 19.10 41.79 21.81
N ASP A 124 19.34 42.82 20.99
CA ASP A 124 20.24 43.91 21.36
C ASP A 124 19.45 45.20 21.55
N ASP A 125 19.90 45.94 22.55
CA ASP A 125 19.26 47.01 23.30
C ASP A 125 18.71 48.18 22.48
N SER A 126 17.71 48.87 23.05
CA SER A 126 17.47 50.29 22.75
C SER A 126 16.91 50.99 24.00
N ASP A 127 17.79 51.82 24.59
CA ASP A 127 17.70 52.83 25.68
C ASP A 127 16.32 53.21 26.27
#